data_AF-A0A4Q7PRS6-F1
#
_entry.id   AF-A0A4Q7PRS6-F1
#
_cell.length_a   1.000
_cell.length_b   1.000
_cell.length_c   1.000
_cell.angle_alpha   90.00
_cell.angle_beta   90.00
_cell.angle_gamma   90.00
#
_symmetry.space_group_name_H-M   'P 1'
#
loop_
_entity.id
_entity.type
_entity.pdbx_description
1 polymer ?
#
loop_
_entity_poly.entity_id
_entity_poly.type
_entity_poly.pdbx_seq_one_letter_code
_entity_poly.pdbx_strand_id
1 'polypeptide(L)'
;MKIDDHIVKAYLEGRKLTGCGEEWYFTRSEIAEAAGKNIFTEPENSAVMKEKVKQVYDEICTSVKNFTPGNVEIWDALFHDWRAALEESALDLIVGLPEPYDATALCDTSGNQHMIFDLVCWTKYLENYDLSQLVQNLLTHELCHVLLYQQAEQLENALASGDYLTKLDAVTFDEGFAHLVSYKGKNISEISWKDDKLAEVWRKNSQRMKEALAEREPVEQNRKLDEAVCGKYNEKFACMCGMLYLADLRQSGGIQALQEVYAAGFRGFAQKAVYQDKNVFH
;
A
#
# COMPACT_ATOMS: atom_id res chain seq x y z
N MET A 1 -13.48 8.42 7.09
CA MET A 1 -12.10 8.40 7.56
C MET A 1 -11.96 9.46 8.63
N LYS A 2 -11.39 9.07 9.77
CA LYS A 2 -11.08 9.96 10.89
C LYS A 2 -9.66 10.46 10.69
N ILE A 3 -9.51 11.77 10.50
CA ILE A 3 -8.21 12.41 10.39
C ILE A 3 -7.75 12.82 11.78
N ASP A 4 -6.59 12.32 12.21
CA ASP A 4 -5.84 12.92 13.30
C ASP A 4 -4.72 13.79 12.72
N ASP A 5 -4.77 15.08 13.00
CA ASP A 5 -3.84 16.09 12.48
C ASP A 5 -3.21 16.94 13.58
N HIS A 6 -3.27 16.48 14.84
CA HIS A 6 -2.83 17.28 15.98
C HIS A 6 -1.34 17.64 15.92
N ILE A 7 -0.48 16.72 15.47
CA ILE A 7 0.97 16.96 15.30
C ILE A 7 1.22 17.99 14.19
N VAL A 8 0.65 17.79 13.00
CA VAL A 8 0.91 18.72 11.89
C VAL A 8 0.34 20.10 12.17
N LYS A 9 -0.81 20.22 12.84
CA LYS A 9 -1.32 21.51 13.30
C LYS A 9 -0.39 22.18 14.30
N ALA A 10 0.14 21.45 15.28
CA ALA A 10 1.12 21.98 16.22
C ALA A 10 2.37 22.51 15.49
N TYR A 11 2.87 21.77 14.49
CA TYR A 11 4.00 22.20 13.66
C TYR A 11 3.70 23.47 12.86
N LEU A 12 2.56 23.52 12.17
CA LEU A 12 2.15 24.67 11.35
C LEU A 12 1.95 25.94 12.21
N GLU A 13 1.43 25.79 13.42
CA GLU A 13 1.29 26.88 14.40
C GLU A 13 2.62 27.30 15.04
N GLY A 14 3.71 26.56 14.79
CA GLY A 14 5.01 26.81 15.41
C GLY A 14 5.08 26.50 16.89
N ARG A 15 4.17 25.66 17.40
CA ARG A 15 4.27 25.13 18.75
C ARG A 15 5.47 24.19 18.84
N LYS A 16 6.01 24.04 20.06
CA LYS A 16 7.01 23.01 20.32
C LYS A 16 6.36 21.64 20.15
N LEU A 17 7.04 20.74 19.45
CA LEU A 17 6.61 19.34 19.28
C LEU A 17 7.04 18.45 20.45
N THR A 18 7.31 19.06 21.61
CA THR A 18 7.67 18.33 22.83
C THR A 18 6.50 17.44 23.25
N GLY A 19 6.74 16.13 23.36
CA GLY A 19 5.71 15.12 23.62
C GLY A 19 5.16 14.45 22.36
N CYS A 20 5.09 15.14 21.21
CA CYS A 20 4.66 14.53 19.94
C CYS A 20 5.62 13.40 19.51
N GLY A 21 6.92 13.55 19.78
CA GLY A 21 7.90 12.50 19.53
C GLY A 21 7.78 11.26 20.43
N GLU A 22 6.87 11.26 21.42
CA GLU A 22 6.59 10.11 22.29
C GLU A 22 5.41 9.27 21.78
N GLU A 23 4.75 9.69 20.69
CA GLU A 23 3.67 8.93 20.08
C GLU A 23 4.10 7.51 19.67
N TRP A 24 3.15 6.59 19.65
CA TRP A 24 3.41 5.16 19.50
C TRP A 24 4.11 4.83 18.18
N TYR A 25 3.78 5.54 17.09
CA TYR A 25 4.39 5.31 15.79
C TYR A 25 5.87 5.72 15.72
N PHE A 26 6.34 6.59 16.62
CA PHE A 26 7.75 6.94 16.72
C PHE A 26 8.54 6.04 17.67
N THR A 27 7.86 5.34 18.59
CA THR A 27 8.51 4.66 19.72
C THR A 27 8.29 3.16 19.78
N ARG A 28 7.20 2.66 19.20
CA ARG A 28 6.69 1.29 19.34
C ARG A 28 6.11 0.73 18.04
N SER A 29 6.26 1.41 16.91
CA SER A 29 5.96 0.82 15.61
C SER A 29 6.99 -0.22 15.23
N GLU A 30 6.64 -1.11 14.31
CA GLU A 30 7.60 -2.04 13.70
C GLU A 30 8.83 -1.32 13.11
N ILE A 31 8.67 -0.10 12.60
CA ILE A 31 9.76 0.73 12.09
C ILE A 31 10.70 1.15 13.22
N ALA A 32 10.14 1.63 14.33
CA ALA A 32 10.91 2.04 15.51
C ALA A 32 11.61 0.86 16.18
N GLU A 33 10.93 -0.29 16.26
CA GLU A 33 11.48 -1.54 16.80
C GLU A 33 12.64 -2.05 15.95
N ALA A 34 12.48 -2.08 14.62
CA ALA A 34 13.55 -2.46 13.69
C ALA A 34 14.77 -1.52 13.79
N ALA A 35 14.52 -0.23 14.00
CA ALA A 35 15.59 0.76 14.23
C ALA A 35 16.23 0.66 15.62
N GLY A 36 15.58 -0.03 16.57
CA GLY A 36 16.01 -0.15 17.97
C GLY A 36 16.04 1.18 18.73
N LYS A 37 15.30 2.20 18.27
CA LYS A 37 15.30 3.55 18.83
C LYS A 37 14.04 4.33 18.48
N ASN A 38 13.83 5.43 19.20
CA ASN A 38 12.86 6.45 18.77
C ASN A 38 13.30 7.03 17.40
N ILE A 39 12.40 7.01 16.42
CA ILE A 39 12.65 7.44 15.04
C ILE A 39 12.21 8.88 14.75
N PHE A 40 11.61 9.58 15.72
CA PHE A 40 11.22 10.98 15.57
C PHE A 40 12.44 11.86 15.30
N THR A 41 12.35 12.64 14.22
CA THR A 41 13.31 13.68 13.88
C THR A 41 12.57 15.01 13.81
N GLU A 42 12.96 15.97 14.65
CA GLU A 42 12.30 17.28 14.63
C GLU A 42 12.50 17.95 13.26
N PRO A 43 11.41 18.28 12.54
CA PRO A 43 11.50 18.82 11.19
C PRO A 43 12.00 20.27 11.19
N GLU A 44 12.53 20.70 10.03
CA GLU A 44 12.94 22.09 9.84
C GLU A 44 11.77 23.06 10.12
N ASN A 45 11.97 23.98 11.05
CA ASN A 45 10.95 24.94 11.48
C ASN A 45 11.12 26.30 10.76
N SER A 46 11.19 26.28 9.42
CA SER A 46 11.25 27.49 8.59
C SER A 46 9.89 27.86 8.02
N ALA A 47 9.67 29.14 7.74
CA ALA A 47 8.43 29.63 7.13
C ALA A 47 8.17 28.98 5.75
N VAL A 48 9.24 28.75 4.98
CA VAL A 48 9.16 28.09 3.67
C VAL A 48 8.70 26.63 3.81
N MET A 49 9.28 25.88 4.75
CA MET A 49 8.87 24.49 4.98
C MET A 49 7.42 24.41 5.47
N LYS A 50 7.02 25.27 6.41
CA LYS A 50 5.62 25.33 6.87
C LYS A 50 4.63 25.61 5.76
N GLU A 51 4.96 26.51 4.84
CA GLU A 51 4.11 26.80 3.69
C GLU A 51 3.97 25.57 2.79
N LYS A 52 5.08 24.86 2.50
CA LYS A 52 5.04 23.59 1.76
C LYS A 52 4.19 22.53 2.46
N VAL A 53 4.39 22.33 3.76
CA VAL A 53 3.62 21.38 4.58
C VAL A 53 2.14 21.77 4.61
N LYS A 54 1.83 23.07 4.68
CA LYS A 54 0.44 23.56 4.65
C LYS A 54 -0.24 23.24 3.32
N GLN A 55 0.46 23.43 2.19
CA GLN A 55 -0.08 23.08 0.87
C GLN A 55 -0.39 21.58 0.78
N VAL A 56 0.53 20.74 1.27
CA VAL A 56 0.31 19.28 1.33
C VAL A 56 -0.88 18.94 2.23
N TYR A 57 -0.95 19.52 3.43
CA TYR A 57 -2.03 19.31 4.38
C TYR A 57 -3.40 19.66 3.80
N ASP A 58 -3.54 20.84 3.18
CA ASP A 58 -4.80 21.30 2.60
C ASP A 58 -5.25 20.38 1.45
N GLU A 59 -4.31 19.92 0.61
CA GLU A 59 -4.60 19.01 -0.50
C GLU A 59 -5.04 17.62 0.00
N ILE A 60 -4.34 17.05 0.99
CA ILE A 60 -4.73 15.77 1.59
C ILE A 60 -6.11 15.88 2.22
N CYS A 61 -6.37 16.91 3.03
CA CYS A 61 -7.68 17.12 3.66
C CYS A 61 -8.80 17.25 2.63
N THR A 62 -8.54 17.96 1.53
CA THR A 62 -9.50 18.12 0.43
C THR A 62 -9.76 16.78 -0.29
N SER A 63 -8.70 16.02 -0.55
CA SER A 63 -8.76 14.72 -1.21
C SER A 63 -9.49 13.66 -0.37
N VAL A 64 -9.23 13.61 0.94
CA VAL A 64 -9.91 12.68 1.86
C VAL A 64 -11.39 12.99 1.97
N LYS A 65 -11.76 14.27 2.08
CA LYS A 65 -13.16 14.69 2.20
C LYS A 65 -14.00 14.31 0.98
N ASN A 66 -13.40 14.33 -0.21
CA ASN A 66 -14.07 14.04 -1.48
C ASN A 66 -13.58 12.73 -2.09
N PHE A 67 -13.03 11.83 -1.27
CA PHE A 67 -12.34 10.64 -1.77
C PHE A 67 -13.27 9.77 -2.61
N THR A 68 -12.83 9.50 -3.84
CA THR A 68 -13.40 8.47 -4.69
C THR A 68 -12.22 7.61 -5.15
N PRO A 69 -12.24 6.29 -4.88
CA PRO A 69 -11.14 5.43 -5.27
C PRO A 69 -11.02 5.37 -6.78
N GLY A 70 -9.78 5.21 -7.25
CA GLY A 70 -9.53 4.80 -8.62
C GLY A 70 -10.18 3.43 -8.89
N ASN A 71 -10.73 3.26 -10.09
CA ASN A 71 -11.36 2.00 -10.52
C ASN A 71 -12.50 1.56 -9.58
N VAL A 72 -13.36 2.52 -9.20
CA VAL A 72 -14.48 2.34 -8.26
C VAL A 72 -15.39 1.16 -8.60
N GLU A 73 -15.51 0.80 -9.87
CA GLU A 73 -16.29 -0.35 -10.32
C GLU A 73 -15.76 -1.70 -9.80
N ILE A 74 -14.45 -1.80 -9.52
CA ILE A 74 -13.88 -2.96 -8.85
C ILE A 74 -14.23 -2.92 -7.37
N TRP A 75 -14.15 -1.74 -6.74
CA TRP A 75 -14.46 -1.59 -5.32
C TRP A 75 -15.90 -1.96 -5.02
N ASP A 76 -16.84 -1.46 -5.82
CA ASP A 76 -18.26 -1.79 -5.73
C ASP A 76 -18.53 -3.30 -5.96
N ALA A 77 -17.65 -4.00 -6.67
CA ALA A 77 -17.79 -5.42 -6.96
C ALA A 77 -17.16 -6.35 -5.91
N LEU A 78 -16.07 -5.91 -5.26
CA LEU A 78 -15.31 -6.73 -4.31
C LEU A 78 -15.69 -6.48 -2.86
N PHE A 79 -15.93 -5.21 -2.49
CA PHE A 79 -16.04 -4.80 -1.09
C PHE A 79 -17.46 -4.38 -0.75
N HIS A 80 -18.07 -5.08 0.20
CA HIS A 80 -19.39 -4.75 0.70
C HIS A 80 -19.35 -3.46 1.53
N ASP A 81 -20.27 -2.53 1.27
CA ASP A 81 -20.42 -1.26 1.98
C ASP A 81 -19.10 -0.52 2.27
N TRP A 82 -18.17 -0.56 1.31
CA TRP A 82 -16.82 -0.04 1.51
C TRP A 82 -16.79 1.41 1.98
N ARG A 83 -17.74 2.25 1.56
CA ARG A 83 -17.86 3.64 2.00
C ARG A 83 -17.99 3.76 3.52
N ALA A 84 -18.84 2.94 4.13
CA ALA A 84 -19.04 2.91 5.58
C ALA A 84 -17.81 2.33 6.31
N ALA A 85 -17.19 1.30 5.74
CA ALA A 85 -15.96 0.73 6.28
C ALA A 85 -14.81 1.76 6.33
N LEU A 86 -14.71 2.61 5.29
CA LEU A 86 -13.74 3.70 5.24
C LEU A 86 -14.06 4.87 6.18
N GLU A 87 -15.30 5.00 6.66
CA GLU A 87 -15.66 6.04 7.64
C GLU A 87 -14.89 5.84 8.95
N GLU A 88 -14.68 4.58 9.33
CA GLU A 88 -14.03 4.17 10.57
C GLU A 88 -12.50 4.13 10.49
N SER A 89 -11.90 4.14 9.29
CA SER A 89 -10.44 4.13 9.10
C SER A 89 -9.78 5.39 9.64
N ALA A 90 -8.60 5.24 10.25
CA ALA A 90 -7.79 6.33 10.78
C ALA A 90 -6.69 6.76 9.79
N LEU A 91 -6.52 8.07 9.64
CA LEU A 91 -5.40 8.70 8.92
C LEU A 91 -4.72 9.72 9.83
N ASP A 92 -3.47 9.46 10.16
CA ASP A 92 -2.62 10.33 10.96
C ASP A 92 -1.77 11.20 10.02
N LEU A 93 -2.01 12.51 10.08
CA LEU A 93 -1.22 13.53 9.37
C LEU A 93 -0.18 14.09 10.33
N ILE A 94 1.06 13.68 10.14
CA ILE A 94 2.15 13.96 11.08
C ILE A 94 3.32 14.68 10.42
N VAL A 95 4.29 15.04 11.25
CA VAL A 95 5.64 15.41 10.82
C VAL A 95 6.67 14.77 11.75
N GLY A 96 7.81 14.37 11.19
CA GLY A 96 8.97 13.90 11.94
C GLY A 96 9.35 12.43 11.73
N LEU A 97 8.69 11.70 10.82
CA LEU A 97 9.25 10.45 10.32
C LEU A 97 10.46 10.74 9.39
N PRO A 98 11.50 9.90 9.41
CA PRO A 98 12.61 10.04 8.49
C PRO A 98 12.24 9.49 7.10
N GLU A 99 12.95 9.95 6.05
CA GLU A 99 12.87 9.25 4.77
C GLU A 99 13.33 7.79 4.91
N PRO A 100 12.73 6.85 4.16
CA PRO A 100 11.75 7.05 3.08
C PRO A 100 10.28 6.94 3.53
N TYR A 101 9.97 7.04 4.83
CA TYR A 101 8.63 6.77 5.37
C TYR A 101 7.66 7.96 5.19
N ASP A 102 7.32 8.27 3.95
CA ASP A 102 6.36 9.32 3.59
C ASP A 102 4.90 8.88 3.76
N ALA A 103 4.61 7.61 3.50
CA ALA A 103 3.34 6.97 3.77
C ALA A 103 3.53 5.52 4.20
N THR A 104 2.84 5.11 5.27
CA THR A 104 2.91 3.74 5.78
C THR A 104 1.59 3.37 6.47
N ALA A 105 1.20 2.11 6.40
CA ALA A 105 0.13 1.55 7.23
C ALA A 105 0.77 0.85 8.44
N LEU A 106 0.36 1.23 9.65
CA LEU A 106 0.89 0.69 10.90
C LEU A 106 -0.25 0.28 11.84
N CYS A 107 -0.01 -0.73 12.66
CA CYS A 107 -0.91 -1.10 13.75
C CYS A 107 -0.56 -0.37 15.04
N ASP A 108 -1.55 0.23 15.70
CA ASP A 108 -1.39 0.70 17.07
C ASP A 108 -1.24 -0.48 18.06
N THR A 109 -0.94 -0.18 19.33
CA THR A 109 -0.78 -1.21 20.37
C THR A 109 -2.06 -2.00 20.69
N SER A 110 -3.21 -1.56 20.18
CA SER A 110 -4.51 -2.24 20.32
C SER A 110 -4.87 -3.06 19.08
N GLY A 111 -4.03 -3.05 18.03
CA GLY A 111 -4.27 -3.72 16.76
C GLY A 111 -5.12 -2.92 15.77
N ASN A 112 -5.40 -1.64 16.02
CA ASN A 112 -6.09 -0.81 15.05
C ASN A 112 -5.13 -0.41 13.93
N GLN A 113 -5.62 -0.45 12.69
CA GLN A 113 -4.85 -0.02 11.52
C GLN A 113 -4.93 1.50 11.34
N HIS A 114 -3.76 2.13 11.20
CA HIS A 114 -3.58 3.55 10.98
C HIS A 114 -2.77 3.76 9.70
N MET A 115 -3.28 4.59 8.79
CA MET A 115 -2.43 5.15 7.73
C MET A 115 -1.73 6.38 8.27
N ILE A 116 -0.42 6.46 8.08
CA ILE A 116 0.39 7.56 8.60
C ILE A 116 1.08 8.26 7.43
N PHE A 117 0.78 9.54 7.23
CA PHE A 117 1.41 10.38 6.22
C PHE A 117 2.31 11.41 6.89
N ASP A 118 3.59 11.43 6.53
CA ASP A 118 4.54 12.43 6.98
C ASP A 118 4.60 13.61 6.00
N LEU A 119 4.00 14.73 6.37
CA LEU A 119 3.79 15.83 5.42
C LEU A 119 5.07 16.56 5.03
N VAL A 120 6.15 16.44 5.81
CA VAL A 120 7.46 16.98 5.44
C VAL A 120 8.08 16.16 4.33
N CYS A 121 8.04 14.83 4.44
CA CYS A 121 8.52 13.92 3.40
C CYS A 121 7.74 14.10 2.08
N TRP A 122 6.47 14.48 2.14
CA TRP A 122 5.65 14.75 0.96
C TRP A 122 5.98 16.04 0.22
N THR A 123 6.68 16.99 0.86
CA THR A 123 6.98 18.30 0.22
C THR A 123 7.83 18.16 -1.05
N LYS A 124 8.57 17.07 -1.23
CA LYS A 124 9.32 16.76 -2.45
C LYS A 124 8.43 16.51 -3.66
N TYR A 125 7.15 16.15 -3.45
CA TYR A 125 6.21 15.89 -4.53
C TYR A 125 5.59 17.16 -5.12
N LEU A 126 5.63 18.28 -4.40
CA LEU A 126 5.04 19.56 -4.83
C LEU A 126 5.59 20.09 -6.17
N GLU A 127 6.84 19.76 -6.51
CA GLU A 127 7.51 20.36 -7.67
C GLU A 127 7.35 19.54 -8.96
N ASN A 128 7.11 18.23 -8.83
CA ASN A 128 7.22 17.30 -9.96
C ASN A 128 5.95 16.48 -10.22
N TYR A 129 4.95 16.58 -9.36
CA TYR A 129 3.76 15.75 -9.40
C TYR A 129 2.49 16.59 -9.24
N ASP A 130 1.41 16.13 -9.87
CA ASP A 130 0.07 16.56 -9.51
C ASP A 130 -0.25 15.93 -8.14
N LEU A 131 -0.20 16.77 -7.10
CA LEU A 131 -0.35 16.30 -5.72
C LEU A 131 -1.73 15.68 -5.49
N SER A 132 -2.77 16.21 -6.13
CA SER A 132 -4.14 15.70 -5.98
C SER A 132 -4.25 14.27 -6.53
N GLN A 133 -3.71 14.05 -7.73
CA GLN A 133 -3.67 12.71 -8.33
C GLN A 133 -2.79 11.76 -7.52
N LEU A 134 -1.66 12.24 -6.98
CA LEU A 134 -0.78 11.42 -6.15
C LEU A 134 -1.47 10.97 -4.86
N VAL A 135 -2.10 11.91 -4.14
CA VAL A 135 -2.86 11.62 -2.91
C VAL A 135 -4.01 10.66 -3.22
N GLN A 136 -4.79 10.92 -4.27
CA GLN A 136 -5.90 10.05 -4.64
C GLN A 136 -5.42 8.62 -4.95
N ASN A 137 -4.33 8.48 -5.70
CA ASN A 137 -3.80 7.18 -6.07
C ASN A 137 -3.24 6.41 -4.87
N LEU A 138 -2.55 7.11 -3.98
CA LEU A 138 -2.03 6.49 -2.77
C LEU A 138 -3.15 6.09 -1.81
N LEU A 139 -4.13 6.97 -1.57
CA LEU A 139 -5.32 6.62 -0.78
C LEU A 139 -6.05 5.41 -1.39
N THR A 140 -6.15 5.33 -2.73
CA THR A 140 -6.70 4.16 -3.41
C THR A 140 -5.90 2.90 -3.11
N HIS A 141 -4.56 2.98 -3.07
CA HIS A 141 -3.71 1.85 -2.74
C HIS A 141 -3.88 1.41 -1.28
N GLU A 142 -3.65 2.31 -0.32
CA GLU A 142 -3.63 1.99 1.11
C GLU A 142 -5.00 1.58 1.64
N LEU A 143 -6.07 2.24 1.19
CA LEU A 143 -7.42 1.88 1.61
C LEU A 143 -7.90 0.55 1.03
N CYS A 144 -7.28 0.08 -0.06
CA CYS A 144 -7.53 -1.27 -0.55
C CYS A 144 -7.05 -2.31 0.47
N HIS A 145 -5.86 -2.12 1.06
CA HIS A 145 -5.35 -2.98 2.14
C HIS A 145 -6.30 -3.00 3.34
N VAL A 146 -6.78 -1.83 3.78
CA VAL A 146 -7.72 -1.73 4.90
C VAL A 146 -8.98 -2.57 4.64
N LEU A 147 -9.57 -2.47 3.45
CA LEU A 147 -10.76 -3.24 3.10
C LEU A 147 -10.46 -4.73 2.95
N LEU A 148 -9.31 -5.08 2.38
CA LEU A 148 -8.86 -6.47 2.26
C LEU A 148 -8.70 -7.10 3.64
N TYR A 149 -8.09 -6.43 4.61
CA TYR A 149 -7.91 -6.96 5.97
C TYR A 149 -9.24 -7.13 6.70
N GLN A 150 -10.18 -6.21 6.50
CA GLN A 150 -11.51 -6.27 7.12
C GLN A 150 -12.42 -7.33 6.50
N GLN A 151 -12.31 -7.57 5.20
CA GLN A 151 -13.33 -8.31 4.44
C GLN A 151 -12.82 -9.61 3.82
N ALA A 152 -11.52 -9.78 3.61
CA ALA A 152 -10.95 -11.05 3.15
C ALA A 152 -10.66 -11.95 4.35
N GLU A 153 -11.42 -13.03 4.46
CA GLU A 153 -11.34 -13.96 5.60
C GLU A 153 -9.89 -14.46 5.82
N GLN A 154 -9.43 -14.40 7.07
CA GLN A 154 -8.11 -14.88 7.53
C GLN A 154 -6.88 -14.16 6.94
N LEU A 155 -7.04 -13.12 6.11
CA LEU A 155 -5.91 -12.46 5.44
C LEU A 155 -4.93 -11.84 6.44
N GLU A 156 -5.41 -11.05 7.40
CA GLU A 156 -4.59 -10.43 8.45
C GLU A 156 -3.81 -11.49 9.25
N ASN A 157 -4.49 -12.56 9.70
CA ASN A 157 -3.87 -13.66 10.43
C ASN A 157 -2.80 -14.38 9.61
N ALA A 158 -3.04 -14.55 8.30
CA ALA A 158 -2.09 -15.16 7.38
C ALA A 158 -0.81 -14.33 7.23
N LEU A 159 -0.94 -13.01 7.10
CA LEU A 159 0.22 -12.10 7.03
C LEU A 159 1.00 -12.07 8.35
N ALA A 160 0.31 -11.97 9.48
CA ALA A 160 0.94 -11.90 10.79
C ALA A 160 1.63 -13.22 11.17
N SER A 161 0.92 -14.35 11.04
CA SER A 161 1.29 -15.61 11.69
C SER A 161 1.28 -16.84 10.79
N GLY A 162 0.97 -16.69 9.50
CA GLY A 162 1.00 -17.79 8.54
C GLY A 162 2.39 -18.41 8.38
N ASP A 163 2.43 -19.66 7.91
CA ASP A 163 3.68 -20.23 7.43
C ASP A 163 4.21 -19.48 6.19
N TYR A 164 5.44 -19.76 5.78
CA TYR A 164 6.08 -19.06 4.67
C TYR A 164 5.24 -19.00 3.39
N LEU A 165 4.64 -20.13 2.97
CA LEU A 165 3.86 -20.19 1.74
C LEU A 165 2.52 -19.47 1.90
N THR A 166 1.90 -19.59 3.06
CA THR A 166 0.66 -18.87 3.41
C THR A 166 0.90 -17.36 3.40
N LYS A 167 2.04 -16.88 3.93
CA LYS A 167 2.44 -15.47 3.86
C LYS A 167 2.70 -15.03 2.43
N LEU A 168 3.38 -15.85 1.63
CA LEU A 168 3.65 -15.55 0.23
C LEU A 168 2.35 -15.44 -0.60
N ASP A 169 1.39 -16.32 -0.35
CA ASP A 169 0.05 -16.27 -0.92
C ASP A 169 -0.70 -15.00 -0.52
N ALA A 170 -0.76 -14.72 0.79
CA ALA A 170 -1.44 -13.57 1.37
C ALA A 170 -0.87 -12.25 0.85
N VAL A 171 0.46 -12.08 0.87
CA VAL A 171 1.11 -10.85 0.41
C VAL A 171 0.94 -10.64 -1.10
N THR A 172 1.00 -11.72 -1.90
CA THR A 172 0.79 -11.61 -3.36
C THR A 172 -0.64 -11.22 -3.69
N PHE A 173 -1.62 -11.72 -2.92
CA PHE A 173 -3.03 -11.37 -3.07
C PHE A 173 -3.29 -9.91 -2.68
N ASP A 174 -2.84 -9.52 -1.49
CA ASP A 174 -3.04 -8.19 -0.90
C ASP A 174 -2.45 -7.08 -1.79
N GLU A 175 -1.15 -7.15 -2.02
CA GLU A 175 -0.41 -6.22 -2.88
C GLU A 175 -0.88 -6.25 -4.33
N GLY A 176 -1.28 -7.44 -4.82
CA GLY A 176 -1.77 -7.60 -6.18
C GLY A 176 -3.03 -6.78 -6.44
N PHE A 177 -4.01 -6.84 -5.55
CA PHE A 177 -5.23 -6.05 -5.65
C PHE A 177 -4.95 -4.56 -5.44
N ALA A 178 -4.21 -4.20 -4.39
CA ALA A 178 -3.90 -2.82 -4.08
C ALA A 178 -3.15 -2.12 -5.22
N HIS A 179 -2.19 -2.80 -5.87
CA HIS A 179 -1.49 -2.26 -7.04
C HIS A 179 -2.33 -2.26 -8.31
N LEU A 180 -3.25 -3.22 -8.50
CA LEU A 180 -4.15 -3.22 -9.64
C LEU A 180 -5.04 -1.96 -9.64
N VAL A 181 -5.73 -1.69 -8.52
CA VAL A 181 -6.70 -0.60 -8.43
C VAL A 181 -6.05 0.79 -8.42
N SER A 182 -4.75 0.87 -8.10
CA SER A 182 -3.98 2.12 -8.06
C SER A 182 -2.89 2.22 -9.14
N TYR A 183 -2.95 1.39 -10.19
CA TYR A 183 -1.86 1.35 -11.16
C TYR A 183 -1.74 2.68 -11.93
N LYS A 184 -0.65 3.41 -11.63
CA LYS A 184 -0.30 4.70 -12.24
C LYS A 184 -1.39 5.79 -12.12
N GLY A 185 -2.34 5.67 -11.18
CA GLY A 185 -3.47 6.60 -11.08
C GLY A 185 -4.39 6.59 -12.29
N LYS A 186 -4.40 5.51 -13.08
CA LYS A 186 -5.20 5.41 -14.31
C LYS A 186 -6.40 4.49 -14.14
N ASN A 187 -7.42 4.71 -14.98
CA ASN A 187 -8.44 3.69 -15.18
C ASN A 187 -7.78 2.47 -15.83
N ILE A 188 -7.96 1.29 -15.23
CA ILE A 188 -7.27 0.09 -15.69
C ILE A 188 -7.73 -0.42 -17.05
N SER A 189 -8.88 0.05 -17.51
CA SER A 189 -9.38 -0.20 -18.87
C SER A 189 -8.56 0.53 -19.94
N GLU A 190 -7.84 1.59 -19.56
CA GLU A 190 -7.02 2.40 -20.47
C GLU A 190 -5.57 1.89 -20.56
N ILE A 191 -5.21 0.89 -19.77
CA ILE A 191 -3.85 0.37 -19.71
C ILE A 191 -3.66 -0.72 -20.78
N SER A 192 -2.60 -0.57 -21.56
CA SER A 192 -2.11 -1.65 -22.44
C SER A 192 -1.31 -2.68 -21.64
N TRP A 193 -2.00 -3.61 -20.98
CA TRP A 193 -1.36 -4.67 -20.17
C TRP A 193 -0.46 -5.64 -20.94
N LYS A 194 -0.54 -5.62 -22.28
CA LYS A 194 0.26 -6.45 -23.18
C LYS A 194 1.47 -5.72 -23.77
N ASP A 195 1.93 -4.64 -23.13
CA ASP A 195 3.15 -3.96 -23.57
C ASP A 195 4.42 -4.76 -23.23
N ASP A 196 5.47 -4.62 -24.06
CA ASP A 196 6.72 -5.36 -23.91
C ASP A 196 7.42 -5.12 -22.56
N LYS A 197 7.25 -3.92 -21.98
CA LYS A 197 7.87 -3.60 -20.68
C LYS A 197 7.20 -4.37 -19.56
N LEU A 198 5.88 -4.49 -19.58
CA LEU A 198 5.11 -5.28 -18.62
C LEU A 198 5.35 -6.78 -18.79
N ALA A 199 5.51 -7.25 -20.04
CA ALA A 199 5.92 -8.64 -20.29
C ALA A 199 7.29 -8.94 -19.68
N GLU A 200 8.25 -8.02 -19.81
CA GLU A 200 9.58 -8.15 -19.20
C GLU A 200 9.53 -8.14 -17.67
N VAL A 201 8.74 -7.23 -17.09
CA VAL A 201 8.49 -7.17 -15.63
C VAL A 201 7.89 -8.48 -15.14
N TRP A 202 6.89 -9.02 -15.84
CA TRP A 202 6.29 -10.30 -15.48
C TRP A 202 7.31 -11.44 -15.56
N ARG A 203 8.10 -11.52 -16.64
CA ARG A 203 9.10 -12.59 -16.83
C ARG A 203 10.15 -12.59 -15.72
N LYS A 204 10.70 -11.41 -15.38
CA LYS A 204 11.68 -11.27 -14.30
C LYS A 204 11.09 -11.65 -12.93
N ASN A 205 9.91 -11.13 -12.61
CA ASN A 205 9.31 -11.33 -11.28
C ASN A 205 8.69 -12.73 -11.12
N SER A 206 8.14 -13.32 -12.18
CA SER A 206 7.62 -14.69 -12.15
C SER A 206 8.72 -15.72 -11.90
N GLN A 207 9.92 -15.52 -12.46
CA GLN A 207 11.08 -16.35 -12.14
C GLN A 207 11.44 -16.28 -10.65
N ARG A 208 11.50 -15.07 -10.08
CA ARG A 208 11.78 -14.87 -8.65
C ARG A 208 10.70 -15.46 -7.74
N MET A 209 9.43 -15.35 -8.13
CA MET A 209 8.33 -15.97 -7.43
C MET A 209 8.41 -17.51 -7.48
N LYS A 210 8.78 -18.10 -8.63
CA LYS A 210 9.00 -19.55 -8.75
C LYS A 210 10.13 -20.03 -7.84
N GLU A 211 11.23 -19.26 -7.76
CA GLU A 211 12.31 -19.51 -6.81
C GLU A 211 11.82 -19.43 -5.36
N ALA A 212 11.04 -18.39 -5.01
CA ALA A 212 10.45 -18.24 -3.68
C ALA A 212 9.54 -19.44 -3.32
N LEU A 213 8.65 -19.86 -4.21
CA LEU A 213 7.77 -21.03 -3.99
C LEU A 213 8.56 -22.35 -3.79
N ALA A 214 9.74 -22.45 -4.39
CA ALA A 214 10.62 -23.61 -4.25
C ALA A 214 11.52 -23.55 -3.02
N GLU A 215 11.64 -22.41 -2.35
CA GLU A 215 12.56 -22.19 -1.23
C GLU A 215 12.17 -23.03 -0.01
N ARG A 216 13.19 -23.59 0.65
CA ARG A 216 13.06 -24.48 1.82
C ARG A 216 13.91 -24.02 3.00
N GLU A 217 14.90 -23.17 2.77
CA GLU A 217 15.80 -22.67 3.81
C GLU A 217 15.17 -21.49 4.55
N PRO A 218 14.89 -21.57 5.87
CA PRO A 218 14.12 -20.56 6.59
C PRO A 218 14.69 -19.14 6.55
N VAL A 219 16.02 -19.00 6.53
CA VAL A 219 16.68 -17.69 6.43
C VAL A 219 16.41 -17.05 5.07
N GLU A 220 16.48 -17.84 4.00
CA GLU A 220 16.18 -17.37 2.65
C GLU A 220 14.69 -17.12 2.46
N GLN A 221 13.82 -17.91 3.08
CA GLN A 221 12.38 -17.66 3.10
C GLN A 221 12.04 -16.27 3.65
N ASN A 222 12.63 -15.89 4.79
CA ASN A 222 12.44 -14.55 5.36
C ASN A 222 12.94 -13.46 4.40
N ARG A 223 14.16 -13.63 3.85
CA ARG A 223 14.71 -12.69 2.86
C ARG A 223 13.80 -12.54 1.64
N LYS A 224 13.21 -13.64 1.15
CA LYS A 224 12.29 -13.64 0.01
C LYS A 224 10.97 -12.95 0.34
N LEU A 225 10.46 -13.05 1.57
CA LEU A 225 9.28 -12.29 2.00
C LEU A 225 9.57 -10.79 1.99
N ASP A 226 10.72 -10.34 2.50
CA ASP A 226 11.10 -8.92 2.47
C ASP A 226 11.22 -8.41 1.03
N GLU A 227 11.92 -9.16 0.16
CA GLU A 227 12.08 -8.85 -1.25
C GLU A 227 10.77 -8.91 -2.07
N ALA A 228 9.72 -9.53 -1.53
CA ALA A 228 8.43 -9.68 -2.21
C ALA A 228 7.74 -8.33 -2.41
N VAL A 229 7.93 -7.42 -1.44
CA VAL A 229 7.26 -6.11 -1.33
C VAL A 229 8.21 -4.92 -1.23
N CYS A 230 9.49 -5.17 -0.94
CA CYS A 230 10.51 -4.12 -0.87
C CYS A 230 11.26 -3.93 -2.19
N GLY A 231 11.84 -2.74 -2.36
CA GLY A 231 12.68 -2.36 -3.50
C GLY A 231 11.99 -1.43 -4.48
N LYS A 232 12.56 -1.31 -5.69
CA LYS A 232 11.97 -0.47 -6.74
C LYS A 232 10.62 -1.04 -7.14
N TYR A 233 9.69 -0.17 -7.54
CA TYR A 233 8.31 -0.54 -7.91
C TYR A 233 8.21 -1.82 -8.77
N ASN A 234 8.91 -1.87 -9.91
CA ASN A 234 8.88 -3.03 -10.83
C ASN A 234 9.68 -4.26 -10.36
N GLU A 235 10.34 -4.20 -9.20
CA GLU A 235 11.15 -5.27 -8.63
C GLU A 235 10.49 -5.92 -7.42
N LYS A 236 9.35 -5.41 -6.95
CA LYS A 236 8.54 -6.07 -5.91
C LYS A 236 7.84 -7.28 -6.51
N PHE A 237 8.42 -8.47 -6.37
CA PHE A 237 8.03 -9.59 -7.24
C PHE A 237 6.63 -10.13 -6.93
N ALA A 238 6.20 -10.15 -5.66
CA ALA A 238 4.84 -10.56 -5.31
C ALA A 238 3.81 -9.56 -5.81
N CYS A 239 4.04 -8.27 -5.54
CA CYS A 239 3.22 -7.17 -6.04
C CYS A 239 2.99 -7.26 -7.56
N MET A 240 4.09 -7.37 -8.32
CA MET A 240 4.03 -7.39 -9.79
C MET A 240 3.39 -8.67 -10.33
N CYS A 241 3.68 -9.83 -9.74
CA CYS A 241 3.04 -11.08 -10.15
C CYS A 241 1.54 -11.08 -9.87
N GLY A 242 1.11 -10.66 -8.68
CA GLY A 242 -0.30 -10.57 -8.31
C GLY A 242 -1.07 -9.59 -9.19
N MET A 243 -0.55 -8.37 -9.36
CA MET A 243 -1.17 -7.34 -10.20
C MET A 243 -1.33 -7.80 -11.65
N LEU A 244 -0.27 -8.33 -12.27
CA LEU A 244 -0.29 -8.76 -13.68
C LEU A 244 -1.08 -10.04 -13.90
N TYR A 245 -1.30 -10.84 -12.86
CA TYR A 245 -2.23 -11.96 -12.88
C TYR A 245 -3.68 -11.48 -12.87
N LEU A 246 -4.03 -10.59 -11.93
CA LEU A 246 -5.38 -10.04 -11.83
C LEU A 246 -5.75 -9.19 -13.07
N ALA A 247 -4.81 -8.43 -13.61
CA ALA A 247 -5.02 -7.69 -14.85
C ALA A 247 -5.39 -8.61 -16.02
N ASP A 248 -4.73 -9.75 -16.15
CA ASP A 248 -4.99 -10.75 -17.19
C ASP A 248 -6.36 -11.44 -17.02
N LEU A 249 -6.71 -11.78 -15.78
CA LEU A 249 -8.05 -12.27 -15.44
C LEU A 249 -9.13 -11.26 -15.79
N ARG A 250 -8.91 -9.98 -15.47
CA ARG A 250 -9.85 -8.92 -15.85
C ARG A 250 -9.96 -8.77 -17.37
N GLN A 251 -8.86 -8.86 -18.10
CA GLN A 251 -8.88 -8.77 -19.56
C GLN A 251 -9.67 -9.90 -20.22
N SER A 252 -9.62 -11.11 -19.65
CA SER A 252 -10.26 -12.31 -20.20
C SER A 252 -11.69 -12.53 -19.71
N GLY A 253 -11.99 -12.21 -18.46
CA GLY A 253 -13.29 -12.48 -17.81
C GLY A 253 -13.94 -11.27 -17.13
N GLY A 254 -13.40 -10.06 -17.31
CA GLY A 254 -13.98 -8.83 -16.76
C GLY A 254 -13.92 -8.74 -15.24
N ILE A 255 -14.80 -7.92 -14.67
CA ILE A 255 -14.91 -7.73 -13.21
C ILE A 255 -15.36 -9.03 -12.52
N GLN A 256 -16.19 -9.85 -13.17
CA GLN A 256 -16.64 -11.13 -12.62
C GLN A 256 -15.45 -12.05 -12.29
N ALA A 257 -14.44 -12.13 -13.15
CA ALA A 257 -13.24 -12.93 -12.88
C ALA A 257 -12.47 -12.42 -11.64
N LEU A 258 -12.44 -11.10 -11.40
CA LEU A 258 -11.85 -10.54 -10.18
C LEU A 258 -12.67 -10.92 -8.93
N GLN A 259 -14.00 -10.88 -9.01
CA GLN A 259 -14.88 -11.29 -7.92
C GLN A 259 -14.70 -12.77 -7.57
N GLU A 260 -14.62 -13.64 -8.59
CA GLU A 260 -14.41 -15.08 -8.39
C GLU A 260 -13.08 -15.35 -7.69
N VAL A 261 -12.01 -14.65 -8.08
CA VAL A 261 -10.70 -14.80 -7.44
C VAL A 261 -10.67 -14.21 -6.02
N TYR A 262 -11.31 -13.07 -5.80
CA TYR A 262 -11.46 -12.49 -4.47
C TYR A 262 -12.23 -13.44 -3.54
N ALA A 263 -13.37 -13.97 -3.98
CA ALA A 263 -14.20 -14.91 -3.21
C ALA A 263 -13.51 -16.25 -2.94
N ALA A 264 -12.61 -16.70 -3.84
CA ALA A 264 -11.79 -17.89 -3.62
C ALA A 264 -10.71 -17.70 -2.55
N GLY A 265 -10.40 -16.44 -2.19
CA GLY A 265 -9.39 -16.08 -1.21
C GLY A 265 -7.94 -16.26 -1.69
N PHE A 266 -7.01 -15.98 -0.78
CA PHE A 266 -5.57 -15.89 -1.10
C PHE A 266 -4.86 -17.25 -1.21
N ARG A 267 -5.43 -18.36 -0.72
CA ARG A 267 -4.72 -19.65 -0.68
C ARG A 267 -4.40 -20.16 -2.09
N GLY A 268 -3.12 -20.47 -2.32
CA GLY A 268 -2.54 -20.86 -3.61
C GLY A 268 -2.43 -19.72 -4.63
N PHE A 269 -2.68 -18.47 -4.24
CA PHE A 269 -2.67 -17.33 -5.16
C PHE A 269 -1.29 -17.07 -5.76
N ALA A 270 -0.22 -17.17 -4.98
CA ALA A 270 1.15 -16.95 -5.48
C ALA A 270 1.52 -17.96 -6.59
N GLN A 271 1.09 -19.22 -6.43
CA GLN A 271 1.27 -20.24 -7.46
C GLN A 271 0.45 -19.91 -8.72
N LYS A 272 -0.84 -19.59 -8.58
CA LYS A 272 -1.70 -19.24 -9.72
C LYS A 272 -1.13 -18.05 -10.52
N ALA A 273 -0.56 -17.06 -9.83
CA ALA A 273 -0.01 -15.86 -10.45
C ALA A 273 1.17 -16.10 -11.41
N VAL A 274 1.83 -17.27 -11.35
CA VAL A 274 3.04 -17.58 -12.16
C VAL A 274 2.98 -18.87 -12.96
N TYR A 275 1.91 -19.66 -12.84
CA TYR A 275 1.76 -20.96 -13.50
C TYR A 275 0.55 -21.08 -14.44
N GLN A 276 -0.21 -20.00 -14.67
CA GLN A 276 -1.12 -20.00 -15.83
C GLN A 276 -0.29 -19.89 -17.13
N ASP A 277 -0.53 -20.82 -18.07
CA ASP A 277 0.01 -20.79 -19.43
C ASP A 277 -0.43 -19.50 -20.12
N LYS A 278 0.36 -18.43 -19.97
CA LYS A 278 0.16 -17.21 -20.73
C LYS A 278 0.62 -17.43 -22.16
N ASN A 279 -0.21 -18.09 -22.96
CA ASN A 279 -0.17 -18.05 -24.44
C ASN A 279 -0.44 -16.63 -25.02
N VAL A 280 -0.18 -15.57 -24.24
CA VAL A 280 -0.73 -14.23 -24.45
C VAL A 280 0.35 -13.14 -24.52
N PHE A 281 1.62 -13.48 -24.24
CA PHE A 281 2.77 -12.59 -24.47
C PHE A 281 3.62 -13.00 -25.70
N HIS A 282 3.00 -13.69 -26.66
CA HIS A 282 3.57 -13.99 -27.97
C HIS A 282 2.76 -13.30 -29.06
#